data_AF-A0A416WD83-F1
#
_entry.id   AF-A0A416WD83-F1
#
_cell.length_a   1.000
_cell.length_b   1.000
_cell.length_c   1.000
_cell.angle_alpha   90.00
_cell.angle_beta   90.00
_cell.angle_gamma   90.00
#
_symmetry.space_group_name_H-M   'P 1'
#
loop_
_entity.id
_entity.type
_entity.pdbx_description
1 polymer ?
#
loop_
_entity_poly.entity_id
_entity_poly.type
_entity_poly.pdbx_seq_one_letter_code
_entity_poly.pdbx_strand_id
1 'polypeptide(L)'
;MKKTITLISTMFACITMQARMDLTIETTPGELKNVMTQEQIQNVEDLTLTGGMNKEDFYFIRDQLVKLKSINMKQIEVDTIPVNALFGKELETIVLPIHIKYIDENALNTNARIYLTGPYPKRAAYIGGISFILSNDNIYCKKTENGIFSSDGKILYEAFENYKLYFEEGLEIIETYAFVNVGVRDYRFPKTLKVIKEKAFYNLDWLIPVSFMDYSDPTIIMKAKEPPVLGENAFVMSDEQYCEYPLSVPEGCIEIYRNADPQWKIFRIREGDQPQGIESVSTPNLSITRSGNSWILNGEKNISKIEIFSTIGALIFSSKCNDTQVEIPMGKTSEVVYARVLYADNTTEVIKLIK
;
A
#
# COMPACT_ATOMS: atom_id res chain seq x y z
N MET A 1 58.21 46.50 -35.10
CA MET A 1 57.85 45.31 -34.30
C MET A 1 56.74 44.56 -35.00
N LYS A 2 57.05 43.39 -35.59
CA LYS A 2 56.07 42.53 -36.30
C LYS A 2 55.12 41.92 -35.27
N LYS A 3 53.81 42.17 -35.38
CA LYS A 3 52.80 41.49 -34.56
C LYS A 3 52.33 40.25 -35.32
N THR A 4 52.75 39.10 -34.84
CA THR A 4 52.30 37.78 -35.27
C THR A 4 50.84 37.62 -34.84
N ILE A 5 49.92 37.44 -35.79
CA ILE A 5 48.52 37.09 -35.50
C ILE A 5 48.44 35.57 -35.49
N THR A 6 48.27 35.00 -34.31
CA THR A 6 48.03 33.58 -34.11
C THR A 6 46.56 33.30 -34.37
N LEU A 7 46.24 32.52 -35.41
CA LEU A 7 44.90 32.06 -35.72
C LEU A 7 44.58 30.86 -34.81
N ILE A 8 43.69 31.03 -33.83
CA ILE A 8 43.17 29.93 -33.02
C ILE A 8 42.04 29.27 -33.81
N SER A 9 42.32 28.10 -34.39
CA SER A 9 41.33 27.23 -35.02
C SER A 9 40.55 26.50 -33.92
N THR A 10 39.34 26.97 -33.61
CA THR A 10 38.39 26.25 -32.76
C THR A 10 37.76 25.09 -33.55
N MET A 11 38.16 23.85 -33.25
CA MET A 11 37.41 22.66 -33.64
C MET A 11 36.03 22.70 -32.96
N PHE A 12 34.97 22.92 -33.74
CA PHE A 12 33.62 22.60 -33.31
C PHE A 12 33.47 21.07 -33.33
N ALA A 13 33.46 20.44 -32.15
CA ALA A 13 32.98 19.08 -32.00
C ALA A 13 31.48 19.09 -32.32
N CYS A 14 31.11 18.60 -33.50
CA CYS A 14 29.73 18.35 -33.86
C CYS A 14 29.23 17.18 -33.00
N ILE A 15 28.58 17.47 -31.89
CA ILE A 15 27.78 16.48 -31.17
C ILE A 15 26.60 16.21 -32.09
N THR A 16 26.61 15.08 -32.80
CA THR A 16 25.43 14.65 -33.55
C THR A 16 24.34 14.31 -32.53
N MET A 17 23.38 15.21 -32.36
CA MET A 17 22.07 14.86 -31.81
C MET A 17 21.46 13.85 -32.78
N GLN A 18 21.60 12.57 -32.48
CA GLN A 18 20.90 11.54 -33.23
C GLN A 18 19.42 11.66 -32.86
N ALA A 19 18.60 12.13 -33.81
CA ALA A 19 17.17 12.24 -33.60
C ALA A 19 16.62 10.83 -33.35
N ARG A 20 15.91 10.66 -32.23
CA ARG A 20 15.22 9.42 -31.87
C ARG A 20 14.22 9.09 -32.98
N MET A 21 14.28 7.88 -33.53
CA MET A 21 13.44 7.50 -34.67
C MET A 21 12.03 7.17 -34.17
N ASP A 22 11.10 8.11 -34.33
CA ASP A 22 9.67 7.92 -34.07
C ASP A 22 8.99 7.31 -35.30
N LEU A 23 8.49 6.08 -35.13
CA LEU A 23 7.86 5.30 -36.19
C LEU A 23 6.39 5.05 -35.84
N THR A 24 5.47 5.43 -36.73
CA THR A 24 4.04 5.11 -36.60
C THR A 24 3.66 4.00 -37.57
N ILE A 25 3.00 2.96 -37.07
CA ILE A 25 2.55 1.81 -37.87
C ILE A 25 1.10 1.50 -37.54
N GLU A 26 0.27 1.43 -38.58
CA GLU A 26 -1.02 0.78 -38.50
C GLU A 26 -0.85 -0.71 -38.77
N THR A 27 -1.40 -1.56 -37.90
CA THR A 27 -1.28 -3.01 -38.00
C THR A 27 -2.62 -3.70 -37.83
N THR A 28 -2.66 -4.97 -38.24
CA THR A 28 -3.77 -5.88 -37.98
C THR A 28 -3.26 -7.09 -37.20
N PRO A 29 -4.12 -7.84 -36.50
CA PRO A 29 -3.67 -8.89 -35.60
C PRO A 29 -2.75 -9.93 -36.26
N GLY A 30 -1.49 -9.99 -35.80
CA GLY A 30 -0.47 -10.94 -36.24
C GLY A 30 0.40 -10.46 -37.40
N GLU A 31 0.13 -9.27 -37.93
CA GLU A 31 0.77 -8.75 -39.15
C GLU A 31 1.92 -7.78 -38.86
N LEU A 32 2.21 -7.43 -37.60
CA LEU A 32 3.23 -6.41 -37.28
C LEU A 32 4.60 -6.75 -37.89
N LYS A 33 4.97 -8.03 -37.85
CA LYS A 33 6.23 -8.54 -38.43
C LYS A 33 6.30 -8.40 -39.96
N ASN A 34 5.16 -8.38 -40.64
CA ASN A 34 5.07 -8.33 -42.10
C ASN A 34 5.03 -6.89 -42.61
N VAL A 35 4.53 -5.95 -41.79
CA VAL A 35 4.47 -4.52 -42.15
C VAL A 35 5.77 -3.77 -41.86
N MET A 36 6.61 -4.28 -40.97
CA MET A 36 7.92 -3.68 -40.64
C MET A 36 9.03 -4.15 -41.58
N THR A 37 9.87 -3.20 -42.02
CA THR A 37 11.11 -3.54 -42.75
C THR A 37 12.21 -4.00 -41.80
N GLN A 38 13.22 -4.71 -42.32
CA GLN A 38 14.37 -5.15 -41.52
C GLN A 38 15.14 -3.98 -40.90
N GLU A 39 15.26 -2.86 -41.61
CA GLU A 39 15.91 -1.65 -41.10
C GLU A 39 15.13 -1.04 -39.92
N GLN A 40 13.79 -1.01 -40.00
CA GLN A 40 12.94 -0.55 -38.91
C GLN A 40 13.05 -1.46 -37.68
N ILE A 41 13.00 -2.78 -37.88
CA ILE A 41 13.13 -3.77 -36.80
C ILE A 41 14.44 -3.59 -36.02
N GLN A 42 15.55 -3.31 -36.73
CA GLN A 42 16.88 -3.18 -36.13
C GLN A 42 17.12 -1.83 -35.44
N ASN A 43 16.36 -0.79 -35.80
CA ASN A 43 16.69 0.59 -35.42
C ASN A 43 15.57 1.37 -34.73
N VAL A 44 14.34 0.85 -34.66
CA VAL A 44 13.24 1.56 -33.99
C VAL A 44 13.53 1.73 -32.49
N GLU A 45 13.42 2.97 -32.04
CA GLU A 45 13.57 3.35 -30.62
C GLU A 45 12.23 3.81 -30.03
N ASP A 46 11.42 4.52 -30.82
CA ASP A 46 10.05 4.90 -30.45
C ASP A 46 9.05 4.37 -31.47
N LEU A 47 8.03 3.66 -30.98
CA LEU A 47 7.03 3.03 -31.82
C LEU A 47 5.63 3.45 -31.37
N THR A 48 4.86 4.05 -32.27
CA THR A 48 3.42 4.29 -32.12
C THR A 48 2.65 3.31 -32.97
N LEU A 49 1.71 2.58 -32.36
CA LEU A 49 0.90 1.58 -33.05
C LEU A 49 -0.59 1.96 -33.04
N THR A 50 -1.26 1.72 -34.17
CA THR A 50 -2.70 1.87 -34.37
C THR A 50 -3.28 0.62 -35.05
N GLY A 51 -4.60 0.48 -35.06
CA GLY A 51 -5.27 -0.70 -35.62
C GLY A 51 -5.43 -1.81 -34.57
N GLY A 52 -5.18 -3.07 -34.94
CA GLY A 52 -5.39 -4.22 -34.06
C GLY A 52 -4.14 -5.07 -33.83
N MET A 53 -4.01 -5.68 -32.66
CA MET A 53 -2.89 -6.58 -32.32
C MET A 53 -3.39 -7.87 -31.68
N ASN A 54 -2.61 -8.94 -31.82
CA ASN A 54 -2.74 -10.15 -31.01
C ASN A 54 -1.44 -10.49 -30.27
N LYS A 55 -1.44 -11.65 -29.60
CA LYS A 55 -0.28 -12.12 -28.82
C LYS A 55 1.02 -12.27 -29.62
N GLU A 56 0.94 -12.62 -30.89
CA GLU A 56 2.13 -12.79 -31.74
C GLU A 56 2.83 -11.46 -31.99
N ASP A 57 2.06 -10.36 -32.10
CA ASP A 57 2.62 -9.02 -32.24
C ASP A 57 3.35 -8.58 -30.96
N PHE A 58 2.78 -8.86 -29.78
CA PHE A 58 3.45 -8.60 -28.50
C PHE A 58 4.78 -9.36 -28.38
N TYR A 59 4.79 -10.64 -28.72
CA TYR A 59 6.01 -11.46 -28.68
C TYR A 59 7.04 -11.01 -29.72
N PHE A 60 6.58 -10.61 -30.91
CA PHE A 60 7.44 -9.99 -31.91
C PHE A 60 8.09 -8.71 -31.38
N ILE A 61 7.32 -7.82 -30.74
CA ILE A 61 7.85 -6.60 -30.11
C ILE A 61 8.89 -6.95 -29.05
N ARG A 62 8.58 -7.91 -28.17
CA ARG A 62 9.47 -8.37 -27.11
C ARG A 62 10.80 -8.85 -27.68
N ASP A 63 10.73 -9.76 -28.64
CA ASP A 63 11.86 -10.58 -29.05
C ASP A 63 12.69 -9.96 -30.18
N GLN A 64 12.08 -9.15 -31.06
CA GLN A 64 12.73 -8.68 -32.29
C GLN A 64 13.12 -7.19 -32.26
N LEU A 65 12.36 -6.34 -31.56
CA LEU A 65 12.61 -4.89 -31.55
C LEU A 65 13.67 -4.50 -30.51
N VAL A 66 14.92 -4.90 -30.73
CA VAL A 66 15.99 -4.86 -29.71
C VAL A 66 16.38 -3.47 -29.21
N LYS A 67 16.21 -2.42 -30.02
CA LYS A 67 16.51 -1.03 -29.64
C LYS A 67 15.31 -0.27 -29.08
N LEU A 68 14.12 -0.87 -29.08
CA LEU A 68 12.90 -0.19 -28.68
C LEU A 68 13.00 0.29 -27.23
N LYS A 69 12.71 1.57 -27.01
CA LYS A 69 12.71 2.26 -25.72
C LYS A 69 11.32 2.76 -25.33
N SER A 70 10.50 3.21 -26.28
CA SER A 70 9.11 3.60 -25.98
C SER A 70 8.13 2.95 -26.93
N ILE A 71 7.00 2.53 -26.38
CA ILE A 71 5.88 2.05 -27.19
C ILE A 71 4.57 2.75 -26.79
N ASN A 72 3.87 3.27 -27.79
CA ASN A 72 2.56 3.87 -27.64
C ASN A 72 1.50 3.01 -28.34
N MET A 73 0.67 2.32 -27.55
CA MET A 73 -0.40 1.45 -28.03
C MET A 73 -1.79 2.04 -27.75
N LYS A 74 -1.90 3.33 -27.46
CA LYS A 74 -3.16 3.95 -27.02
C LYS A 74 -4.33 3.69 -27.98
N GLN A 75 -4.05 3.69 -29.28
CA GLN A 75 -5.03 3.49 -30.36
C GLN A 75 -5.07 2.05 -30.90
N ILE A 76 -4.46 1.10 -30.18
CA ILE A 76 -4.62 -0.32 -30.49
C ILE A 76 -5.95 -0.84 -29.97
N GLU A 77 -6.65 -1.58 -30.82
CA GLU A 77 -7.80 -2.39 -30.47
C GLU A 77 -7.32 -3.77 -29.98
N VAL A 78 -7.13 -3.86 -28.67
CA VAL A 78 -6.86 -5.12 -27.98
C VAL A 78 -7.45 -5.07 -26.58
N ASP A 79 -8.00 -6.18 -26.11
CA ASP A 79 -8.61 -6.26 -24.78
C ASP A 79 -7.71 -6.95 -23.74
N THR A 80 -6.65 -7.62 -24.17
CA THR A 80 -5.77 -8.42 -23.30
C THR A 80 -4.30 -8.21 -23.64
N ILE A 81 -3.48 -7.89 -22.64
CA ILE A 81 -2.02 -7.97 -22.74
C ILE A 81 -1.62 -9.36 -22.23
N PRO A 82 -1.12 -10.26 -23.08
CA PRO A 82 -0.96 -11.67 -22.75
C PRO A 82 0.21 -11.93 -21.80
N VAL A 83 0.25 -13.15 -21.25
CA VAL A 83 1.33 -13.63 -20.39
C VAL A 83 2.69 -13.34 -21.04
N ASN A 84 3.61 -12.76 -20.26
CA ASN A 84 4.97 -12.41 -20.68
C ASN A 84 5.07 -11.50 -21.93
N ALA A 85 4.02 -10.73 -22.27
CA ALA A 85 3.98 -9.89 -23.47
C ALA A 85 5.23 -9.04 -23.69
N LEU A 86 5.71 -8.34 -22.64
CA LEU A 86 6.88 -7.47 -22.68
C LEU A 86 7.91 -7.85 -21.60
N PHE A 87 7.89 -9.12 -21.16
CA PHE A 87 8.77 -9.61 -20.09
C PHE A 87 10.25 -9.38 -20.40
N GLY A 88 10.98 -8.79 -19.44
CA GLY A 88 12.41 -8.58 -19.51
C GLY A 88 12.86 -7.55 -20.56
N LYS A 89 11.94 -6.92 -21.29
CA LYS A 89 12.28 -5.92 -22.29
C LYS A 89 12.69 -4.61 -21.61
N GLU A 90 13.84 -4.04 -22.00
CA GLU A 90 14.33 -2.77 -21.46
C GLU A 90 13.64 -1.56 -22.10
N LEU A 91 12.42 -1.26 -21.66
CA LEU A 91 11.63 -0.11 -22.08
C LEU A 91 11.72 1.03 -21.05
N GLU A 92 11.65 2.26 -21.55
CA GLU A 92 11.53 3.50 -20.78
C GLU A 92 10.06 3.85 -20.53
N THR A 93 9.21 3.72 -21.57
CA THR A 93 7.79 4.06 -21.47
C THR A 93 6.89 3.08 -22.24
N ILE A 94 5.72 2.83 -21.66
CA ILE A 94 4.62 2.07 -22.28
C ILE A 94 3.35 2.90 -22.12
N VAL A 95 2.68 3.23 -23.22
CA VAL A 95 1.33 3.79 -23.19
C VAL A 95 0.33 2.68 -23.52
N LEU A 96 -0.50 2.33 -22.55
CA LEU A 96 -1.44 1.22 -22.67
C LEU A 96 -2.57 1.52 -23.67
N PRO A 97 -3.15 0.48 -24.32
CA PRO A 97 -4.37 0.60 -25.09
C PRO A 97 -5.54 1.12 -24.25
N ILE A 98 -6.35 2.02 -24.81
CA ILE A 98 -7.45 2.67 -24.08
C ILE A 98 -8.59 1.71 -23.70
N HIS A 99 -8.75 0.60 -24.42
CA HIS A 99 -9.82 -0.38 -24.20
C HIS A 99 -9.33 -1.69 -23.57
N ILE A 100 -8.15 -1.66 -22.94
CA ILE A 100 -7.60 -2.83 -22.28
C ILE A 100 -8.49 -3.30 -21.12
N LYS A 101 -8.79 -4.60 -21.08
CA LYS A 101 -9.63 -5.23 -20.03
C LYS A 101 -8.82 -6.13 -19.12
N TYR A 102 -7.81 -6.81 -19.65
CA TYR A 102 -7.02 -7.82 -18.96
C TYR A 102 -5.53 -7.60 -19.15
N ILE A 103 -4.76 -7.75 -18.07
CA ILE A 103 -3.30 -7.81 -18.11
C ILE A 103 -2.87 -9.08 -17.39
N ASP A 104 -2.27 -9.99 -18.15
CA ASP A 104 -1.88 -11.30 -17.66
C ASP A 104 -0.55 -11.29 -16.90
N GLU A 105 -0.25 -12.45 -16.31
CA GLU A 105 0.94 -12.66 -15.51
C GLU A 105 2.22 -12.26 -16.26
N ASN A 106 3.07 -11.49 -15.57
CA ASN A 106 4.37 -11.02 -16.04
C ASN A 106 4.33 -10.23 -17.37
N ALA A 107 3.14 -9.83 -17.85
CA ALA A 107 2.94 -9.17 -19.13
C ALA A 107 3.72 -7.86 -19.26
N LEU A 108 3.89 -7.13 -18.16
CA LEU A 108 4.54 -5.84 -18.06
C LEU A 108 5.72 -5.87 -17.08
N ASN A 109 6.38 -7.04 -16.94
CA ASN A 109 7.57 -7.19 -16.10
C ASN A 109 8.78 -6.56 -16.80
N THR A 110 8.87 -5.24 -16.68
CA THR A 110 9.85 -4.34 -17.29
C THR A 110 10.15 -3.20 -16.30
N ASN A 111 11.15 -2.38 -16.60
CA ASN A 111 11.50 -1.18 -15.83
C ASN A 111 10.82 0.11 -16.38
N ALA A 112 9.84 -0.04 -17.26
CA ALA A 112 9.19 1.08 -17.93
C ALA A 112 8.24 1.86 -17.02
N ARG A 113 8.09 3.15 -17.33
CA ARG A 113 6.94 3.94 -16.88
C ARG A 113 5.71 3.54 -17.68
N ILE A 114 4.69 3.00 -17.01
CA ILE A 114 3.49 2.48 -17.66
C ILE A 114 2.33 3.47 -17.48
N TYR A 115 1.82 3.99 -18.58
CA TYR A 115 0.74 4.96 -18.61
C TYR A 115 -0.62 4.30 -18.87
N LEU A 116 -1.52 4.42 -17.90
CA LEU A 116 -2.91 3.97 -18.00
C LEU A 116 -3.76 5.04 -18.70
N THR A 117 -4.34 4.69 -19.84
CA THR A 117 -5.11 5.59 -20.72
C THR A 117 -6.61 5.44 -20.57
N GLY A 118 -7.09 4.26 -20.19
CA GLY A 118 -8.49 3.92 -20.05
C GLY A 118 -8.92 3.58 -18.62
N PRO A 119 -10.04 2.85 -18.47
CA PRO A 119 -10.44 2.22 -17.21
C PRO A 119 -9.34 1.34 -16.63
N TYR A 120 -9.34 1.14 -15.32
CA TYR A 120 -8.40 0.21 -14.69
C TYR A 120 -8.71 -1.24 -15.14
N PRO A 121 -7.74 -1.94 -15.75
CA PRO A 121 -7.96 -3.31 -16.22
C PRO A 121 -7.95 -4.30 -15.07
N LYS A 122 -8.62 -5.44 -15.26
CA LYS A 122 -8.37 -6.61 -14.41
C LYS A 122 -6.95 -7.07 -14.66
N ARG A 123 -6.21 -7.40 -13.61
CA ARG A 123 -4.81 -7.80 -13.71
C ARG A 123 -4.52 -9.08 -12.95
N ALA A 124 -3.50 -9.81 -13.37
CA ALA A 124 -2.88 -10.85 -12.55
C ALA A 124 -2.23 -10.21 -11.30
N ALA A 125 -1.95 -11.04 -10.29
CA ALA A 125 -1.25 -10.61 -9.07
C ALA A 125 0.08 -9.93 -9.42
N TYR A 126 0.84 -10.57 -10.31
CA TYR A 126 2.14 -10.11 -10.77
C TYR A 126 2.06 -9.77 -12.25
N ILE A 127 1.96 -8.48 -12.56
CA ILE A 127 2.09 -7.99 -13.93
C ILE A 127 3.44 -7.35 -14.19
N GLY A 128 4.17 -7.00 -13.14
CA GLY A 128 5.40 -6.20 -13.14
C GLY A 128 5.42 -5.37 -11.85
N GLY A 129 6.58 -5.23 -11.20
CA GLY A 129 6.69 -4.59 -9.87
C GLY A 129 6.49 -3.06 -9.86
N ILE A 130 5.80 -2.50 -10.86
CA ILE A 130 5.67 -1.06 -11.08
C ILE A 130 4.19 -0.68 -11.17
N SER A 131 3.80 0.29 -10.35
CA SER A 131 2.47 0.91 -10.35
C SER A 131 2.19 1.73 -11.61
N PHE A 132 0.92 1.81 -12.01
CA PHE A 132 0.54 2.65 -13.14
C PHE A 132 0.67 4.16 -12.86
N ILE A 133 0.98 4.89 -13.93
CA ILE A 133 0.89 6.33 -14.02
C ILE A 133 -0.40 6.65 -14.77
N LEU A 134 -1.28 7.48 -14.22
CA LEU A 134 -2.44 7.94 -14.96
C LEU A 134 -1.97 8.88 -16.06
N SER A 135 -2.39 8.61 -17.30
CA SER A 135 -2.21 9.59 -18.38
C SER A 135 -3.00 10.87 -18.09
N ASN A 136 -2.54 12.00 -18.62
CA ASN A 136 -3.14 13.31 -18.36
C ASN A 136 -4.62 13.39 -18.76
N ASP A 137 -5.05 12.56 -19.71
CA ASP A 137 -6.43 12.50 -20.19
C ASP A 137 -7.23 11.31 -19.63
N ASN A 138 -6.71 10.61 -18.62
CA ASN A 138 -7.45 9.56 -17.94
C ASN A 138 -8.56 10.15 -17.06
N ILE A 139 -9.81 9.94 -17.47
CA ILE A 139 -11.01 10.39 -16.75
C ILE A 139 -11.65 9.29 -15.89
N TYR A 140 -11.13 8.06 -15.96
CA TYR A 140 -11.76 6.88 -15.35
C TYR A 140 -11.27 6.59 -13.95
N CYS A 141 -10.03 6.99 -13.65
CA CYS A 141 -9.36 6.73 -12.39
C CYS A 141 -8.92 8.02 -11.72
N LYS A 142 -8.78 7.98 -10.40
CA LYS A 142 -8.07 9.02 -9.64
C LYS A 142 -6.92 8.38 -8.86
N LYS A 143 -5.80 9.10 -8.76
CA LYS A 143 -4.64 8.68 -7.98
C LYS A 143 -4.52 9.56 -6.74
N THR A 144 -4.31 8.93 -5.59
CA THR A 144 -4.00 9.61 -4.33
C THR A 144 -2.66 9.07 -3.80
N GLU A 145 -2.24 9.54 -2.63
CA GLU A 145 -1.09 8.98 -1.93
C GLU A 145 -1.29 7.51 -1.50
N ASN A 146 -2.55 7.07 -1.34
CA ASN A 146 -2.89 5.73 -0.84
C ASN A 146 -3.14 4.72 -1.95
N GLY A 147 -3.25 5.15 -3.22
CA GLY A 147 -3.53 4.23 -4.31
C GLY A 147 -4.17 4.83 -5.56
N ILE A 148 -4.61 3.95 -6.45
CA ILE A 148 -5.42 4.23 -7.63
C ILE A 148 -6.85 3.75 -7.35
N PHE A 149 -7.81 4.64 -7.60
CA PHE A 149 -9.22 4.44 -7.35
C PHE A 149 -10.04 4.67 -8.61
N SER A 150 -11.31 4.24 -8.61
CA SER A 150 -12.33 4.77 -9.53
C SER A 150 -12.43 6.29 -9.42
N SER A 151 -12.84 6.95 -10.51
CA SER A 151 -12.96 8.41 -10.55
C SER A 151 -13.85 8.99 -9.44
N ASP A 152 -14.88 8.25 -9.00
CA ASP A 152 -15.75 8.61 -7.88
C ASP A 152 -15.18 8.23 -6.49
N GLY A 153 -14.09 7.46 -6.43
CA GLY A 153 -13.45 6.99 -5.20
C GLY A 153 -14.08 5.80 -4.52
N LYS A 154 -15.12 5.19 -5.10
CA LYS A 154 -15.83 4.07 -4.48
C LYS A 154 -15.09 2.75 -4.56
N ILE A 155 -14.14 2.62 -5.48
CA ILE A 155 -13.40 1.38 -5.74
C ILE A 155 -11.91 1.66 -5.62
N LEU A 156 -11.21 0.89 -4.79
CA LEU A 156 -9.75 0.85 -4.73
C LEU A 156 -9.25 -0.25 -5.66
N TYR A 157 -8.50 0.13 -6.71
CA TYR A 157 -7.91 -0.78 -7.69
C TYR A 157 -6.50 -1.24 -7.30
N GLU A 158 -5.74 -0.36 -6.66
CA GLU A 158 -4.35 -0.61 -6.29
C GLU A 158 -3.99 0.26 -5.10
N ALA A 159 -3.49 -0.33 -4.02
CA ALA A 159 -2.97 0.38 -2.88
C ALA A 159 -1.47 0.65 -3.04
N PHE A 160 -1.01 1.81 -2.58
CA PHE A 160 0.41 2.08 -2.47
C PHE A 160 0.88 1.78 -1.05
N GLU A 161 1.98 1.03 -0.93
CA GLU A 161 2.51 0.64 0.36
C GLU A 161 2.91 1.88 1.18
N ASN A 162 2.37 1.98 2.39
CA ASN A 162 2.68 3.04 3.34
C ASN A 162 2.61 2.47 4.76
N TYR A 163 3.30 3.13 5.70
CA TYR A 163 3.26 2.76 7.11
C TYR A 163 1.86 2.91 7.72
N LYS A 164 1.10 3.90 7.24
CA LYS A 164 -0.27 4.16 7.64
C LYS A 164 -1.13 4.38 6.41
N LEU A 165 -2.23 3.65 6.30
CA LEU A 165 -3.20 3.83 5.24
C LEU A 165 -4.55 4.20 5.84
N TYR A 166 -5.01 5.41 5.53
CA TYR A 166 -6.30 5.92 5.95
C TYR A 166 -7.18 6.09 4.72
N PHE A 167 -8.21 5.24 4.61
CA PHE A 167 -9.17 5.35 3.50
C PHE A 167 -10.35 6.23 3.90
N GLU A 168 -10.71 7.15 3.00
CA GLU A 168 -11.79 8.12 3.22
C GLU A 168 -13.18 7.46 3.16
N GLU A 169 -14.16 8.08 3.81
CA GLU A 169 -15.56 7.67 3.66
C GLU A 169 -16.02 7.84 2.20
N GLY A 170 -16.74 6.84 1.69
CA GLY A 170 -17.14 6.72 0.30
C GLY A 170 -16.46 5.54 -0.42
N LEU A 171 -15.36 5.00 0.09
CA LEU A 171 -14.79 3.74 -0.42
C LEU A 171 -15.73 2.57 -0.09
N GLU A 172 -16.25 1.90 -1.11
CA GLU A 172 -17.22 0.80 -0.98
C GLU A 172 -16.62 -0.57 -1.34
N ILE A 173 -15.61 -0.62 -2.22
CA ILE A 173 -15.08 -1.87 -2.81
C ILE A 173 -13.55 -1.86 -2.82
N ILE A 174 -12.95 -2.96 -2.37
CA ILE A 174 -11.53 -3.28 -2.61
C ILE A 174 -11.48 -4.35 -3.70
N GLU A 175 -10.82 -4.03 -4.81
CA GLU A 175 -10.71 -4.93 -5.97
C GLU A 175 -9.73 -6.08 -5.78
N THR A 176 -9.85 -7.08 -6.65
CA THR A 176 -8.94 -8.22 -6.72
C THR A 176 -7.51 -7.72 -6.92
N TYR A 177 -6.59 -8.21 -6.09
CA TYR A 177 -5.18 -7.82 -6.07
C TYR A 177 -4.92 -6.33 -5.79
N ALA A 178 -5.85 -5.61 -5.15
CA ALA A 178 -5.60 -4.23 -4.75
C ALA A 178 -4.38 -4.10 -3.82
N PHE A 179 -4.14 -5.09 -2.96
CA PHE A 179 -2.98 -5.21 -2.09
C PHE A 179 -2.22 -6.50 -2.45
N VAL A 180 -1.04 -6.37 -3.08
CA VAL A 180 -0.18 -7.51 -3.43
C VAL A 180 1.19 -7.33 -2.79
N ASN A 181 1.70 -8.35 -2.10
CA ASN A 181 3.01 -8.32 -1.45
C ASN A 181 3.19 -7.14 -0.49
N VAL A 182 2.12 -6.71 0.19
CA VAL A 182 2.20 -5.56 1.11
C VAL A 182 2.46 -6.02 2.54
N GLY A 183 3.28 -5.26 3.25
CA GLY A 183 3.47 -5.42 4.69
C GLY A 183 2.37 -4.71 5.49
N VAL A 184 1.54 -5.45 6.22
CA VAL A 184 0.50 -4.84 7.08
C VAL A 184 1.16 -4.01 8.18
N ARG A 185 0.64 -2.79 8.38
CA ARG A 185 1.04 -1.84 9.43
C ARG A 185 -0.22 -1.28 10.09
N ASP A 186 -0.57 0.00 9.94
CA ASP A 186 -1.84 0.56 10.44
C ASP A 186 -2.77 0.89 9.26
N TYR A 187 -3.68 -0.03 8.93
CA TYR A 187 -4.58 0.12 7.78
C TYR A 187 -6.01 0.33 8.26
N ARG A 188 -6.61 1.48 7.95
CA ARG A 188 -7.93 1.88 8.43
C ARG A 188 -8.92 2.01 7.28
N PHE A 189 -9.90 1.12 7.28
CA PHE A 189 -10.98 1.08 6.30
C PHE A 189 -12.24 1.79 6.84
N PRO A 190 -12.96 2.52 5.98
CA PRO A 190 -14.06 3.37 6.39
C PRO A 190 -15.34 2.57 6.69
N LYS A 191 -16.34 3.24 7.26
CA LYS A 191 -17.64 2.63 7.57
C LYS A 191 -18.40 2.19 6.32
N THR A 192 -18.10 2.84 5.21
CA THR A 192 -18.72 2.68 3.90
C THR A 192 -18.20 1.47 3.12
N LEU A 193 -17.14 0.79 3.58
CA LEU A 193 -16.60 -0.40 2.92
C LEU A 193 -17.60 -1.55 3.00
N LYS A 194 -17.96 -2.11 1.85
CA LYS A 194 -18.99 -3.16 1.72
C LYS A 194 -18.46 -4.46 1.14
N VAL A 195 -17.46 -4.41 0.26
CA VAL A 195 -16.98 -5.60 -0.48
C VAL A 195 -15.47 -5.62 -0.53
N ILE A 196 -14.90 -6.79 -0.24
CA ILE A 196 -13.48 -7.10 -0.42
C ILE A 196 -13.42 -8.28 -1.38
N LYS A 197 -12.93 -8.08 -2.61
CA LYS A 197 -13.00 -9.11 -3.65
C LYS A 197 -12.00 -10.24 -3.47
N GLU A 198 -12.12 -11.24 -4.34
CA GLU A 198 -11.23 -12.41 -4.41
C GLU A 198 -9.77 -11.95 -4.41
N LYS A 199 -8.95 -12.49 -3.51
CA LYS A 199 -7.51 -12.17 -3.39
C LYS A 199 -7.21 -10.67 -3.39
N ALA A 200 -8.12 -9.85 -2.86
CA ALA A 200 -7.89 -8.42 -2.70
C ALA A 200 -6.62 -8.12 -1.91
N PHE A 201 -6.35 -8.96 -0.90
CA PHE A 201 -5.13 -8.94 -0.11
C PHE A 201 -4.34 -10.22 -0.36
N TYR A 202 -3.40 -10.17 -1.30
CA TYR A 202 -2.62 -11.33 -1.74
C TYR A 202 -1.17 -11.27 -1.29
N ASN A 203 -0.67 -12.39 -0.75
CA ASN A 203 0.67 -12.52 -0.21
C ASN A 203 0.98 -11.42 0.83
N LEU A 204 0.07 -11.25 1.79
CA LEU A 204 0.21 -10.29 2.88
C LEU A 204 1.27 -10.71 3.87
N ASP A 205 2.21 -9.81 4.14
CA ASP A 205 3.21 -10.01 5.17
C ASP A 205 2.80 -9.27 6.46
N TRP A 206 2.60 -10.01 7.54
CA TRP A 206 2.24 -9.45 8.84
C TRP A 206 3.50 -9.15 9.65
N LEU A 207 4.30 -8.20 9.17
CA LEU A 207 5.60 -7.87 9.75
C LEU A 207 5.46 -7.37 11.19
N ILE A 208 5.89 -8.20 12.15
CA ILE A 208 6.13 -7.79 13.52
C ILE A 208 7.45 -7.00 13.53
N PRO A 209 7.47 -5.72 13.95
CA PRO A 209 8.69 -4.94 13.96
C PRO A 209 9.74 -5.59 14.88
N VAL A 210 10.80 -6.17 14.29
CA VAL A 210 11.97 -6.66 15.03
C VAL A 210 12.86 -5.47 15.44
N SER A 211 12.46 -4.81 16.53
CA SER A 211 13.26 -3.96 17.43
C SER A 211 13.61 -2.49 17.08
N PHE A 212 13.59 -1.67 18.15
CA PHE A 212 14.18 -0.33 18.40
C PHE A 212 13.51 0.97 17.91
N MET A 213 12.41 0.92 17.17
CA MET A 213 11.67 2.13 16.75
C MET A 213 10.21 2.02 17.17
N ASP A 214 9.61 3.16 17.53
CA ASP A 214 8.26 3.34 18.08
C ASP A 214 7.16 2.98 17.05
N TYR A 215 7.09 1.69 16.71
CA TYR A 215 6.12 1.17 15.76
C TYR A 215 4.98 0.50 16.53
N SER A 216 3.76 0.99 16.28
CA SER A 216 2.52 0.34 16.71
C SER A 216 2.45 -1.08 16.13
N ASP A 217 1.87 -2.01 16.89
CA ASP A 217 1.60 -3.36 16.38
C ASP A 217 0.81 -3.29 15.07
N PRO A 218 1.18 -4.09 14.05
CA PRO A 218 0.45 -4.14 12.79
C PRO A 218 -1.00 -4.57 13.05
N THR A 219 -1.95 -3.77 12.59
CA THR A 219 -3.38 -3.98 12.76
C THR A 219 -4.15 -3.49 11.53
N ILE A 220 -5.23 -4.20 11.22
CA ILE A 220 -6.27 -3.72 10.31
C ILE A 220 -7.43 -3.20 11.15
N ILE A 221 -7.93 -2.02 10.81
CA ILE A 221 -9.09 -1.40 11.46
C ILE A 221 -10.25 -1.32 10.48
N MET A 222 -11.31 -2.08 10.76
CA MET A 222 -12.56 -2.03 10.04
C MET A 222 -13.55 -1.15 10.80
N LYS A 223 -13.92 -0.01 10.24
CA LYS A 223 -14.92 0.88 10.87
C LYS A 223 -16.36 0.49 10.54
N ALA A 224 -16.57 -0.39 9.55
CA ALA A 224 -17.89 -0.87 9.18
C ALA A 224 -18.51 -1.71 10.31
N LYS A 225 -19.77 -1.43 10.66
CA LYS A 225 -20.50 -2.26 11.63
C LYS A 225 -20.90 -3.59 11.03
N GLU A 226 -21.46 -3.55 9.83
CA GLU A 226 -21.70 -4.76 9.04
C GLU A 226 -20.37 -5.21 8.40
N PRO A 227 -19.95 -6.47 8.57
CA PRO A 227 -18.73 -6.98 7.96
C PRO A 227 -18.79 -6.86 6.43
N PRO A 228 -17.72 -6.37 5.76
CA PRO A 228 -17.65 -6.43 4.31
C PRO A 228 -17.83 -7.86 3.79
N VAL A 229 -18.57 -8.02 2.69
CA VAL A 229 -18.70 -9.30 2.00
C VAL A 229 -17.35 -9.66 1.40
N LEU A 230 -16.87 -10.86 1.69
CA LEU A 230 -15.59 -11.36 1.22
C LEU A 230 -15.74 -12.19 -0.05
N GLY A 231 -14.88 -11.95 -1.03
CA GLY A 231 -14.64 -12.86 -2.14
C GLY A 231 -13.84 -14.08 -1.69
N GLU A 232 -13.69 -15.03 -2.61
CA GLU A 232 -12.89 -16.24 -2.36
C GLU A 232 -11.44 -15.88 -2.03
N ASN A 233 -10.89 -16.43 -0.95
CA ASN A 233 -9.51 -16.15 -0.52
C ASN A 233 -9.18 -14.65 -0.51
N ALA A 234 -10.10 -13.81 0.01
CA ALA A 234 -9.94 -12.36 0.08
C ALA A 234 -8.64 -11.94 0.78
N PHE A 235 -8.19 -12.76 1.75
CA PHE A 235 -6.92 -12.60 2.47
C PHE A 235 -6.05 -13.84 2.28
N VAL A 236 -4.91 -13.69 1.63
CA VAL A 236 -3.87 -14.71 1.46
C VAL A 236 -2.60 -14.21 2.13
N MET A 237 -2.17 -14.87 3.21
CA MET A 237 -0.96 -14.51 3.97
C MET A 237 0.30 -15.04 3.27
N SER A 238 1.44 -14.37 3.46
CA SER A 238 2.72 -14.76 2.84
C SER A 238 3.34 -15.98 3.49
N ASP A 239 3.18 -16.12 4.81
CA ASP A 239 3.63 -17.27 5.59
C ASP A 239 2.52 -17.74 6.54
N GLU A 240 2.45 -19.05 6.78
CA GLU A 240 1.63 -19.67 7.84
C GLU A 240 2.23 -19.46 9.25
N GLN A 241 2.85 -18.31 9.51
CA GLN A 241 3.32 -18.04 10.86
C GLN A 241 2.10 -17.89 11.78
N TYR A 242 2.16 -18.59 12.93
CA TYR A 242 1.19 -18.60 14.02
C TYR A 242 1.11 -17.23 14.72
N CYS A 243 0.81 -16.19 13.96
CA CYS A 243 0.65 -14.83 14.44
C CYS A 243 -0.85 -14.57 14.58
N GLU A 244 -1.25 -14.10 15.74
CA GLU A 244 -2.62 -13.67 15.98
C GLU A 244 -2.88 -12.36 15.20
N TYR A 245 -3.24 -12.45 13.91
CA TYR A 245 -3.46 -11.31 13.01
C TYR A 245 -4.48 -10.32 13.62
N PRO A 246 -4.06 -9.16 14.17
CA PRO A 246 -4.98 -8.28 14.87
C PRO A 246 -5.95 -7.59 13.91
N LEU A 247 -7.24 -7.65 14.24
CA LEU A 247 -8.29 -6.91 13.55
C LEU A 247 -9.11 -6.12 14.57
N SER A 248 -9.28 -4.83 14.34
CA SER A 248 -10.24 -3.99 15.06
C SER A 248 -11.57 -3.94 14.34
N VAL A 249 -12.65 -4.06 15.10
CA VAL A 249 -14.02 -3.81 14.63
C VAL A 249 -14.74 -2.88 15.61
N PRO A 250 -15.88 -2.28 15.24
CA PRO A 250 -16.64 -1.43 16.17
C PRO A 250 -17.14 -2.23 17.39
N GLU A 251 -17.41 -1.54 18.49
CA GLU A 251 -17.97 -2.16 19.70
C GLU A 251 -19.25 -2.95 19.42
N GLY A 252 -19.39 -4.12 20.04
CA GLY A 252 -20.48 -5.07 19.83
C GLY A 252 -20.44 -5.83 18.50
N CYS A 253 -19.38 -5.70 17.70
CA CYS A 253 -19.33 -6.30 16.35
C CYS A 253 -18.50 -7.60 16.26
N ILE A 254 -17.88 -8.08 17.35
CA ILE A 254 -17.05 -9.31 17.28
C ILE A 254 -17.82 -10.50 16.71
N GLU A 255 -19.01 -10.77 17.25
CA GLU A 255 -19.77 -11.99 16.89
C GLU A 255 -20.27 -11.93 15.45
N ILE A 256 -20.73 -10.78 14.98
CA ILE A 256 -21.21 -10.62 13.59
C ILE A 256 -20.07 -10.80 12.58
N TYR A 257 -18.87 -10.27 12.85
CA TYR A 257 -17.70 -10.51 12.00
C TYR A 257 -17.30 -11.99 11.98
N ARG A 258 -17.22 -12.65 13.15
CA ARG A 258 -16.85 -14.08 13.23
C ARG A 258 -17.82 -15.01 12.52
N ASN A 259 -19.09 -14.62 12.43
CA ASN A 259 -20.17 -15.43 11.86
C ASN A 259 -20.46 -15.09 10.39
N ALA A 260 -20.01 -13.95 9.87
CA ALA A 260 -20.30 -13.51 8.50
C ALA A 260 -19.62 -14.38 7.43
N ASP A 261 -18.36 -14.76 7.65
CA ASP A 261 -17.58 -15.59 6.71
C ASP A 261 -16.46 -16.32 7.47
N PRO A 262 -16.15 -17.60 7.16
CA PRO A 262 -15.06 -18.33 7.80
C PRO A 262 -13.69 -17.65 7.72
N GLN A 263 -13.42 -16.87 6.66
CA GLN A 263 -12.16 -16.17 6.46
C GLN A 263 -11.91 -15.13 7.55
N TRP A 264 -12.93 -14.56 8.20
CA TRP A 264 -12.74 -13.64 9.33
C TRP A 264 -12.12 -14.32 10.56
N LYS A 265 -12.22 -15.65 10.67
CA LYS A 265 -11.74 -16.41 11.83
C LYS A 265 -10.22 -16.54 11.87
N ILE A 266 -9.52 -16.21 10.78
CA ILE A 266 -8.06 -16.12 10.79
C ILE A 266 -7.58 -14.97 11.69
N PHE A 267 -8.41 -13.94 11.89
CA PHE A 267 -8.06 -12.76 12.67
C PHE A 267 -8.37 -12.93 14.15
N ARG A 268 -7.49 -12.38 14.99
CA ARG A 268 -7.79 -12.08 16.39
C ARG A 268 -8.56 -10.77 16.46
N ILE A 269 -9.88 -10.89 16.32
CA ILE A 269 -10.80 -9.75 16.34
C ILE A 269 -10.92 -9.16 17.75
N ARG A 270 -10.78 -7.83 17.85
CA ARG A 270 -11.02 -7.02 19.07
C ARG A 270 -11.91 -5.83 18.74
N GLU A 271 -12.55 -5.28 19.77
CA GLU A 271 -13.43 -4.12 19.64
C GLU A 271 -12.69 -2.80 19.87
N GLY A 272 -13.23 -1.75 19.25
CA GLY A 272 -12.64 -0.42 19.24
C GLY A 272 -11.50 -0.32 18.23
N ASP A 273 -11.03 0.89 17.94
CA ASP A 273 -10.00 1.16 16.91
C ASP A 273 -8.58 0.58 17.26
N GLN A 274 -8.44 -0.43 18.16
CA GLN A 274 -7.21 -1.00 18.81
C GLN A 274 -6.35 0.05 19.53
N PRO A 275 -5.57 -0.34 20.58
CA PRO A 275 -5.46 0.40 21.83
C PRO A 275 -5.00 1.84 21.58
N GLN A 276 -5.96 2.76 21.52
CA GLN A 276 -5.74 4.01 22.21
C GLN A 276 -5.62 3.57 23.66
N GLY A 277 -4.39 3.48 24.17
CA GLY A 277 -4.12 3.16 25.57
C GLY A 277 -5.08 3.99 26.39
N ILE A 278 -6.12 3.33 26.91
CA ILE A 278 -7.23 3.90 27.66
C ILE A 278 -7.71 5.23 27.05
N GLU A 279 -8.81 5.22 26.28
CA GLU A 279 -9.70 6.40 26.33
C GLU A 279 -10.03 6.60 27.80
N SER A 280 -9.56 7.72 28.35
CA SER A 280 -9.65 8.14 29.74
C SER A 280 -10.58 7.26 30.60
N VAL A 281 -10.00 6.27 31.28
CA VAL A 281 -10.68 5.62 32.39
C VAL A 281 -10.73 6.69 33.47
N SER A 282 -11.88 7.35 33.55
CA SER A 282 -12.24 8.08 34.76
C SER A 282 -12.83 7.05 35.71
N THR A 283 -12.05 6.63 36.69
CA THR A 283 -12.66 6.19 37.94
C THR A 283 -13.07 7.46 38.71
N PRO A 284 -13.87 7.35 39.78
CA PRO A 284 -14.32 8.54 40.52
C PRO A 284 -13.18 9.41 41.05
N ASN A 285 -11.96 8.88 41.20
CA ASN A 285 -10.85 9.55 41.87
C ASN A 285 -9.59 9.72 41.00
N LEU A 286 -9.58 9.16 39.78
CA LEU A 286 -8.39 9.10 38.93
C LEU A 286 -8.79 9.17 37.45
N SER A 287 -8.18 10.10 36.72
CA SER A 287 -8.22 10.17 35.26
C SER A 287 -6.85 9.86 34.68
N ILE A 288 -6.83 9.14 33.57
CA ILE A 288 -5.59 8.71 32.92
C ILE A 288 -5.62 9.22 31.48
N THR A 289 -4.58 9.94 31.08
CA THR A 289 -4.39 10.36 29.69
C THR A 289 -3.03 9.87 29.19
N ARG A 290 -2.86 9.80 27.88
CA ARG A 290 -1.59 9.46 27.25
C ARG A 290 -0.94 10.71 26.68
N SER A 291 0.35 10.88 26.93
CA SER A 291 1.15 11.95 26.34
C SER A 291 2.47 11.37 25.84
N GLY A 292 2.61 11.24 24.52
CA GLY A 292 3.77 10.59 23.90
C GLY A 292 3.98 9.15 24.41
N ASN A 293 5.19 8.89 24.95
CA ASN A 293 5.61 7.59 25.48
C ASN A 293 5.35 7.45 26.99
N SER A 294 4.37 8.15 27.54
CA SER A 294 4.04 8.15 28.97
C SER A 294 2.53 8.13 29.22
N TRP A 295 2.13 7.48 30.31
CA TRP A 295 0.79 7.67 30.91
C TRP A 295 0.86 8.86 31.88
N ILE A 296 -0.14 9.74 31.82
CA ILE A 296 -0.34 10.87 32.73
C ILE A 296 -1.54 10.53 33.60
N LEU A 297 -1.29 10.32 34.88
CA LEU A 297 -2.33 10.06 35.89
C LEU A 297 -2.65 11.37 36.58
N ASN A 298 -3.92 11.75 36.61
CA ASN A 298 -4.41 12.91 37.38
C ASN A 298 -5.40 12.41 38.43
N GLY A 299 -4.98 12.42 39.70
CA GLY A 299 -5.82 12.10 40.84
C GLY A 299 -6.57 13.32 41.35
N GLU A 300 -7.80 13.12 41.82
CA GLU A 300 -8.51 14.16 42.59
C GLU A 300 -7.83 14.44 43.94
N LYS A 301 -7.09 13.45 44.43
CA LYS A 301 -6.30 13.52 45.66
C LYS A 301 -4.81 13.47 45.34
N ASN A 302 -4.04 14.03 46.24
CA ASN A 302 -2.59 14.02 46.16
C ASN A 302 -2.06 12.58 46.20
N ILE A 303 -1.26 12.20 45.20
CA ILE A 303 -0.69 10.86 45.04
C ILE A 303 0.65 10.83 45.77
N SER A 304 0.80 9.89 46.71
CA SER A 304 1.99 9.74 47.55
C SER A 304 3.00 8.74 46.96
N LYS A 305 2.51 7.72 46.26
CA LYS A 305 3.35 6.70 45.63
C LYS A 305 2.62 6.02 44.47
N ILE A 306 3.36 5.67 43.43
CA ILE A 306 2.90 4.78 42.36
C ILE A 306 3.86 3.59 42.24
N GLU A 307 3.29 2.41 42.06
CA GLU A 307 4.01 1.17 41.80
C GLU A 307 3.41 0.46 40.59
N ILE A 308 4.24 0.04 39.65
CA ILE A 308 3.85 -0.69 38.46
C ILE A 308 4.30 -2.14 38.61
N PHE A 309 3.38 -3.07 38.36
CA PHE A 309 3.59 -4.50 38.43
C PHE A 309 3.37 -5.16 37.07
N SER A 310 4.13 -6.22 36.79
CA SER A 310 3.85 -7.11 35.66
C SER A 310 2.56 -7.91 35.89
N THR A 311 2.08 -8.60 34.85
CA THR A 311 0.93 -9.50 34.95
C THR A 311 1.15 -10.69 35.88
N ILE A 312 2.40 -11.02 36.20
CA ILE A 312 2.77 -12.06 37.18
C ILE A 312 3.06 -11.48 38.58
N GLY A 313 2.80 -10.19 38.81
CA GLY A 313 2.93 -9.53 40.11
C GLY A 313 4.34 -9.05 40.47
N ALA A 314 5.30 -9.07 39.53
CA ALA A 314 6.65 -8.54 39.78
C ALA A 314 6.67 -7.01 39.70
N LEU A 315 7.29 -6.33 40.67
CA LEU A 315 7.43 -4.87 40.67
C LEU A 315 8.40 -4.43 39.56
N ILE A 316 7.90 -3.63 38.61
CA ILE A 316 8.63 -3.09 37.46
C ILE A 316 9.16 -1.68 37.76
N PHE A 317 8.31 -0.84 38.35
CA PHE A 317 8.62 0.57 38.61
C PHE A 317 7.98 1.02 39.93
N SER A 318 8.66 1.90 40.65
CA SER A 318 8.11 2.54 41.85
C SER A 318 8.61 3.97 41.92
N SER A 319 7.70 4.92 42.15
CA SER A 319 8.02 6.32 42.36
C SER A 319 7.25 6.88 43.54
N LYS A 320 7.92 7.76 44.32
CA LYS A 320 7.24 8.61 45.30
C LYS A 320 6.92 9.93 44.63
N CYS A 321 5.71 10.40 44.83
CA CYS A 321 5.23 11.68 44.35
C CYS A 321 4.54 12.41 45.50
N ASN A 322 4.34 13.71 45.33
CA ASN A 322 3.51 14.52 46.21
C ASN A 322 2.78 15.53 45.34
N ASP A 323 2.13 15.00 44.31
CA ASP A 323 1.39 15.77 43.34
C ASP A 323 0.10 15.03 42.99
N THR A 324 -0.88 15.79 42.53
CA THR A 324 -2.11 15.28 41.91
C THR A 324 -1.87 14.72 40.52
N GLN A 325 -0.79 15.10 39.84
CA GLN A 325 -0.43 14.59 38.52
C GLN A 325 0.88 13.79 38.57
N VAL A 326 0.91 12.63 37.91
CA VAL A 326 2.13 11.82 37.78
C VAL A 326 2.29 11.26 36.38
N GLU A 327 3.51 11.37 35.87
CA GLU A 327 3.92 10.77 34.60
C GLU A 327 4.57 9.40 34.82
N ILE A 328 4.15 8.41 34.04
CA ILE A 328 4.68 7.05 34.05
C ILE A 328 5.23 6.71 32.66
N PRO A 329 6.56 6.61 32.50
CA PRO A 329 7.17 6.27 31.21
C PRO A 329 6.86 4.84 30.79
N MET A 330 6.31 4.67 29.58
CA MET A 330 5.96 3.36 29.01
C MET A 330 7.18 2.59 28.52
N GLY A 331 8.29 3.25 28.19
CA GLY A 331 9.48 2.60 27.63
C GLY A 331 10.09 1.48 28.49
N LYS A 332 9.68 1.34 29.76
CA LYS A 332 10.16 0.32 30.71
C LYS A 332 9.14 -0.76 31.07
N THR A 333 7.93 -0.72 30.51
CA THR A 333 6.84 -1.63 30.89
C THR A 333 6.56 -2.70 29.80
N SER A 334 5.88 -3.78 30.17
CA SER A 334 5.31 -4.74 29.20
C SER A 334 3.99 -4.19 28.60
N GLU A 335 3.44 -4.88 27.59
CA GLU A 335 2.16 -4.53 26.94
C GLU A 335 1.00 -4.32 27.93
N VAL A 336 0.97 -5.14 28.98
CA VAL A 336 -0.01 -5.03 30.07
C VAL A 336 0.74 -4.95 31.38
N VAL A 337 0.36 -3.98 32.22
CA VAL A 337 0.86 -3.82 33.59
C VAL A 337 -0.27 -3.41 34.53
N TYR A 338 -0.05 -3.57 35.83
CA TYR A 338 -0.96 -3.06 36.87
C TYR A 338 -0.29 -1.91 37.62
N ALA A 339 -0.93 -0.74 37.68
CA ALA A 339 -0.47 0.35 38.53
C ALA A 339 -1.25 0.33 39.85
N ARG A 340 -0.52 0.26 40.96
CA ARG A 340 -1.03 0.55 42.30
C ARG A 340 -0.73 2.01 42.63
N VAL A 341 -1.78 2.79 42.82
CA VAL A 341 -1.74 4.20 43.20
C VAL A 341 -2.02 4.29 44.70
N LEU A 342 -1.12 4.92 45.45
CA LEU A 342 -1.29 5.21 46.88
C LEU A 342 -1.48 6.71 47.04
N TYR A 343 -2.55 7.10 47.73
CA TYR A 343 -2.88 8.50 48.00
C TYR A 343 -2.32 8.96 49.35
N ALA A 344 -2.30 10.27 49.58
CA ALA A 344 -1.82 10.87 50.84
C ALA A 344 -2.68 10.49 52.07
N ASP A 345 -3.94 10.13 51.86
CA ASP A 345 -4.86 9.63 52.91
C ASP A 345 -4.71 8.13 53.21
N ASN A 346 -3.68 7.49 52.62
CA ASN A 346 -3.40 6.04 52.69
C ASN A 346 -4.41 5.14 51.99
N THR A 347 -5.34 5.69 51.19
CA THR A 347 -6.17 4.86 50.30
C THR A 347 -5.37 4.37 49.10
N THR A 348 -5.77 3.23 48.53
CA THR A 348 -5.14 2.63 47.35
C THR A 348 -6.14 2.32 46.26
N GLU A 349 -5.69 2.46 45.02
CA GLU A 349 -6.41 2.03 43.83
C GLU A 349 -5.47 1.20 42.95
N VAL A 350 -6.00 0.16 42.28
CA VAL A 350 -5.24 -0.66 41.34
C VAL A 350 -5.91 -0.59 39.98
N ILE A 351 -5.16 -0.13 38.99
CA ILE A 351 -5.61 0.04 37.62
C ILE A 351 -4.79 -0.85 36.69
N LYS A 352 -5.43 -1.40 35.66
CA LYS A 352 -4.74 -2.09 34.57
C LYS A 352 -4.36 -1.06 33.51
N LEU A 353 -3.07 -0.93 33.22
CA LEU A 353 -2.57 -0.10 32.12
C LEU A 353 -2.18 -1.00 30.96
N ILE A 354 -2.59 -0.61 29.76
CA ILE A 354 -2.27 -1.30 28.51
C ILE A 354 -1.59 -0.27 27.60
N LYS A 355 -0.48 -0.68 26.98
CA LYS A 355 0.27 0.15 26.05
C LYS A 355 -0.47 0.41 24.74
#